data_AF-A0A9P6A8Z4-F1
#
_entry.id   AF-A0A9P6A8Z4-F1
#
_cell.length_a   1.000
_cell.length_b   1.000
_cell.length_c   1.000
_cell.angle_alpha   90.00
_cell.angle_beta   90.00
_cell.angle_gamma   90.00
#
_symmetry.space_group_name_H-M   'P 1'
#
loop_
_entity.id
_entity.type
_entity.pdbx_description
1 polymer ?
#
loop_
_entity_poly.entity_id
_entity_poly.type
_entity_poly.pdbx_seq_one_letter_code
_entity_poly.pdbx_strand_id
1 'polypeptide(L)'
;MSRPEKADFDFLWAVVLTSPAQVTLACGHTTQTTDVRAGLAKLKLPLTSDCDVSSTVSRDDRSIIDFHPHGFHFSTSPTMYNFNAFAAASP
;
A
#
# COMPACT_ATOMS: atom_id res chain seq x y z
N MET A 1 -10.67 -15.75 -19.50
CA MET A 1 -11.92 -15.24 -18.92
C MET A 1 -11.69 -13.77 -18.61
N SER A 2 -12.21 -12.87 -19.45
CA SER A 2 -11.97 -11.42 -19.37
C SER A 2 -12.73 -10.79 -18.20
N ARG A 3 -12.05 -9.92 -17.43
CA ARG A 3 -12.61 -9.17 -16.30
C ARG A 3 -13.74 -8.25 -16.82
N PRO A 4 -14.94 -8.26 -16.21
CA PRO A 4 -16.02 -7.38 -16.64
C PRO A 4 -15.66 -5.91 -16.40
N GLU A 5 -16.05 -5.05 -17.34
CA GLU A 5 -15.73 -3.61 -17.44
C GLU A 5 -16.25 -2.75 -16.26
N LYS A 6 -16.93 -3.36 -15.29
CA LYS A 6 -17.45 -2.75 -14.06
C LYS A 6 -17.09 -3.51 -12.78
N ALA A 7 -15.94 -4.19 -12.74
CA ALA A 7 -15.44 -4.80 -11.51
C ALA A 7 -14.52 -3.83 -10.76
N ASP A 8 -14.88 -3.60 -9.50
CA ASP A 8 -14.22 -2.86 -8.42
C ASP A 8 -12.71 -2.58 -8.59
N PHE A 9 -12.31 -1.35 -8.30
CA PHE A 9 -10.89 -0.98 -8.25
C PHE A 9 -10.21 -1.69 -7.07
N ASP A 10 -9.09 -2.37 -7.33
CA ASP A 10 -8.25 -2.95 -6.31
C ASP A 10 -7.47 -1.82 -5.61
N PHE A 11 -7.35 -1.90 -4.28
CA PHE A 11 -6.63 -0.90 -3.49
C PHE A 11 -5.70 -1.58 -2.50
N LEU A 12 -4.48 -1.06 -2.39
CA LEU A 12 -3.64 -1.23 -1.21
C LEU A 12 -4.22 -0.37 -0.10
N TRP A 13 -4.46 -0.97 1.07
CA TRP A 13 -4.89 -0.24 2.27
C TRP A 13 -3.78 -0.27 3.31
N ALA A 14 -3.54 0.86 3.98
CA ALA A 14 -2.62 0.94 5.10
C ALA A 14 -3.34 1.52 6.33
N VAL A 15 -3.07 0.91 7.48
CA VAL A 15 -3.47 1.43 8.79
C VAL A 15 -2.19 1.87 9.48
N VAL A 16 -2.07 3.16 9.76
CA VAL A 16 -0.85 3.76 10.30
C VAL A 16 -1.16 4.35 11.67
N LEU A 17 -0.41 3.93 12.69
CA LEU A 17 -0.43 4.54 14.02
C LEU A 17 0.92 5.22 14.26
N THR A 18 0.95 6.55 14.30
CA THR A 18 2.21 7.30 14.40
C THR A 18 1.99 8.66 15.05
N SER A 19 3.06 9.35 15.46
CA SER A 19 3.02 10.80 15.70
C SER A 19 3.13 11.54 14.35
N PRO A 20 2.99 12.89 14.27
CA PRO A 20 2.94 13.58 12.98
C PRO A 20 4.12 13.19 12.08
N ALA A 21 3.78 12.78 10.86
CA ALA A 21 4.72 12.20 9.91
C ALA A 21 4.15 12.30 8.50
N GLN A 22 5.00 12.10 7.52
CA GLN A 22 4.62 11.93 6.14
C GLN A 22 4.67 10.44 5.79
N VAL A 23 3.58 9.88 5.27
CA VAL A 23 3.50 8.48 4.86
C VAL A 23 3.45 8.42 3.34
N THR A 24 4.29 7.60 2.73
CA THR A 24 4.21 7.29 1.31
C THR A 24 3.82 5.83 1.13
N LEU A 25 2.80 5.57 0.30
CA LEU A 25 2.46 4.25 -0.22
C LEU A 25 2.86 4.19 -1.69
N ALA A 26 3.48 3.09 -2.11
CA ALA A 26 3.82 2.90 -3.51
C ALA A 26 3.53 1.47 -3.98
N CYS A 27 3.24 1.35 -5.27
CA CYS A 27 3.19 0.09 -6.00
C CYS A 27 3.48 0.40 -7.48
N GLY A 28 4.66 -0.01 -7.96
CA GLY A 28 5.11 0.32 -9.32
C GLY A 28 5.22 1.84 -9.52
N HIS A 29 4.48 2.37 -10.50
CA HIS A 29 4.44 3.81 -10.79
C HIS A 29 3.37 4.58 -10.00
N THR A 30 2.47 3.89 -9.29
CA THR A 30 1.47 4.55 -8.46
C THR A 30 2.08 4.83 -7.10
N THR A 31 2.10 6.11 -6.72
CA THR A 31 2.60 6.56 -5.42
C THR A 31 1.63 7.57 -4.81
N GLN A 32 1.50 7.55 -3.50
CA GLN A 32 0.73 8.53 -2.75
C GLN A 32 1.44 8.89 -1.46
N THR A 33 1.75 10.16 -1.32
CA THR A 33 2.31 10.74 -0.09
C THR A 33 1.21 11.49 0.65
N THR A 34 1.13 11.31 1.97
CA THR A 34 0.10 11.92 2.83
C THR A 34 0.69 12.32 4.17
N ASP A 35 0.51 13.58 4.55
CA ASP A 35 0.81 14.04 5.90
C ASP A 35 -0.28 13.54 6.86
N VAL A 36 0.14 12.75 7.84
CA VAL A 36 -0.75 12.20 8.87
C VAL A 36 -0.54 12.92 10.19
N ARG A 37 -1.65 13.20 10.88
CA ARG A 37 -1.62 13.72 12.25
C ARG A 37 -1.25 12.60 13.24
N ALA A 38 -0.95 12.99 14.47
CA ALA A 38 -0.77 12.03 15.55
C ALA A 38 -2.01 11.13 15.71
N GLY A 39 -1.80 9.84 15.89
CA GLY A 39 -2.85 8.84 16.10
C GLY A 39 -3.00 7.88 14.91
N LEU A 40 -4.21 7.34 14.77
CA LEU A 40 -4.54 6.33 13.76
C LEU A 40 -5.02 6.99 12.47
N ALA A 41 -4.45 6.57 11.34
CA ALA A 41 -4.86 6.96 10.00
C ALA A 41 -5.12 5.73 9.12
N LYS A 42 -6.12 5.83 8.24
CA LYS A 42 -6.40 4.84 7.20
C LYS A 42 -6.12 5.47 5.83
N LEU A 43 -5.18 4.89 5.09
CA LEU A 43 -4.76 5.33 3.77
C LEU A 43 -5.11 4.27 2.73
N LYS A 44 -5.21 4.67 1.46
CA LYS A 44 -5.43 3.75 0.35
C LYS A 44 -4.70 4.22 -0.90
N LEU A 45 -4.20 3.28 -1.71
CA LEU A 45 -3.56 3.53 -2.99
C LEU A 45 -4.23 2.65 -4.06
N PRO A 46 -4.71 3.20 -5.20
CA PRO A 46 -5.23 2.39 -6.29
C PRO A 46 -4.15 1.45 -6.84
N LEU A 47 -4.50 0.19 -7.09
CA LEU A 47 -3.63 -0.79 -7.72
C LEU A 47 -4.04 -0.96 -9.18
N THR A 48 -3.16 -0.55 -10.11
CA THR A 48 -3.45 -0.51 -11.55
C THR A 48 -2.56 -1.43 -12.38
N SER A 49 -1.48 -1.94 -11.81
CA SER A 49 -0.52 -2.83 -12.46
C SER A 49 0.03 -3.84 -11.46
N ASP A 50 0.66 -4.90 -11.97
CA ASP A 50 1.43 -5.83 -11.15
C ASP A 50 2.64 -5.10 -10.55
N CYS A 51 2.86 -5.25 -9.25
CA CYS A 51 3.92 -4.54 -8.54
C CYS A 51 4.21 -5.10 -7.15
N ASP A 52 5.42 -4.82 -6.68
CA ASP A 52 5.77 -4.95 -5.27
C ASP A 52 5.30 -3.69 -4.55
N VAL A 53 4.55 -3.89 -3.46
CA VAL A 53 4.08 -2.77 -2.62
C VAL A 53 5.21 -2.31 -1.71
N SER A 54 5.24 -1.03 -1.41
CA SER A 54 6.08 -0.48 -0.36
C SER A 54 5.38 0.63 0.40
N SER A 55 5.84 0.86 1.62
CA SER A 55 5.41 1.99 2.44
C SER A 55 6.60 2.60 3.17
N THR A 56 6.69 3.91 3.15
CA THR A 56 7.66 4.66 3.96
C THR A 56 6.94 5.60 4.91
N VAL A 57 7.51 5.77 6.10
CA VAL A 57 7.11 6.82 7.03
C VAL A 57 8.33 7.71 7.24
N SER A 58 8.21 8.99 6.94
CA SER A 58 9.25 9.98 7.13
C SER A 58 8.85 11.04 8.16
N ARG A 59 9.84 11.53 8.91
CA ARG A 59 9.72 12.65 9.82
C ARG A 59 10.98 13.49 9.72
N ASP A 60 10.83 14.81 9.61
CA ASP A 60 11.95 15.74 9.47
C ASP A 60 12.89 15.34 8.31
N ASP A 61 12.30 15.00 7.16
CA ASP A 61 12.97 14.52 5.93
C ASP A 61 13.81 13.24 6.09
N ARG A 62 13.63 12.51 7.19
CA ARG A 62 14.29 11.22 7.44
C ARG A 62 13.27 10.10 7.39
N SER A 63 13.57 9.06 6.61
CA SER A 63 12.80 7.81 6.66
C SER A 63 13.04 7.14 8.02
N ILE A 64 11.96 6.99 8.80
CA ILE A 64 11.98 6.29 10.09
C ILE A 64 11.49 4.84 9.94
N ILE A 65 10.64 4.59 8.96
CA ILE A 65 10.17 3.26 8.59
C ILE A 65 10.30 3.15 7.07
N ASP A 66 10.92 2.07 6.64
CA ASP A 66 10.94 1.65 5.24
C ASP A 66 10.47 0.20 5.17
N PHE A 67 9.23 0.02 4.71
CA PHE A 67 8.53 -1.26 4.72
C PHE A 67 8.37 -1.81 3.29
N HIS A 68 9.05 -2.92 3.05
CA HIS A 68 9.00 -3.68 1.80
C HIS A 68 8.73 -5.17 2.16
N PRO A 69 7.49 -5.66 2.02
CA PRO A 69 7.17 -7.04 2.34
C PRO A 69 7.86 -8.01 1.37
N HIS A 70 8.86 -8.72 1.88
CA HIS A 70 9.56 -9.74 1.10
C HIS A 70 8.62 -10.87 0.68
N GLY A 71 8.67 -11.24 -0.60
CA GLY A 71 7.87 -12.33 -1.16
C GLY A 71 6.40 -11.97 -1.44
N PHE A 72 6.01 -10.71 -1.23
CA PHE A 72 4.69 -10.24 -1.65
C PHE A 72 4.79 -9.49 -2.99
N HIS A 73 4.08 -10.01 -3.98
CA HIS A 73 3.92 -9.38 -5.28
C HIS A 73 2.43 -9.30 -5.59
N PHE A 74 1.90 -8.09 -5.80
CA PHE A 74 0.53 -7.91 -6.23
C PHE A 74 0.45 -8.21 -7.72
N SER A 75 -0.50 -9.07 -8.11
CA SER A 75 -0.84 -9.30 -9.52
C SER A 75 -2.29 -8.95 -9.78
N THR A 76 -2.52 -8.21 -10.86
CA THR A 76 -3.84 -7.88 -11.40
C THR A 76 -4.53 -9.07 -12.05
N SER A 77 -3.79 -10.15 -12.34
CA SER A 77 -4.29 -11.36 -13.00
C SER A 77 -3.80 -12.66 -12.34
N PRO A 78 -4.10 -12.87 -11.04
CA PRO A 78 -3.63 -14.05 -10.33
C PRO A 78 -4.24 -15.33 -10.93
N THR A 79 -3.42 -16.38 -11.09
CA THR A 79 -3.82 -17.67 -11.66
C THR A 79 -4.81 -18.44 -10.79
N MET A 80 -4.90 -18.12 -9.49
CA MET A 80 -5.93 -18.62 -8.59
C MET A 80 -6.75 -17.43 -8.08
N TYR A 81 -8.08 -17.49 -8.25
CA TYR A 81 -9.01 -16.55 -7.62
C TYR A 81 -8.89 -16.66 -6.09
N ASN A 82 -8.47 -15.59 -5.42
CA ASN A 82 -8.59 -15.44 -3.98
C ASN A 82 -8.52 -13.96 -3.62
N PHE A 83 -9.37 -13.51 -2.70
CA PHE A 83 -9.23 -12.20 -2.08
C PHE A 83 -7.86 -12.15 -1.40
N ASN A 84 -6.87 -11.52 -2.03
CA ASN A 84 -5.51 -11.43 -1.51
C ASN A 84 -5.48 -10.37 -0.40
N ALA A 85 -5.80 -10.78 0.83
CA ALA A 85 -5.57 -9.97 2.02
C ALA A 85 -4.18 -10.28 2.56
N PHE A 86 -3.25 -9.35 2.38
CA PHE A 86 -1.94 -9.39 3.01
C PHE A 86 -1.89 -8.33 4.12
N ALA A 87 -1.62 -8.76 5.34
CA ALA A 87 -1.43 -7.89 6.48
C ALA A 87 0.02 -8.01 6.94
N ALA A 88 0.71 -6.88 7.02
CA ALA A 88 2.04 -6.81 7.57
C ALA A 88 2.20 -5.52 8.37
N ALA A 89 3.11 -5.58 9.34
CA ALA A 89 3.39 -4.49 10.27
C ALA A 89 4.90 -4.39 10.47
N SER A 90 5.40 -3.16 10.59
CA SER A 90 6.73 -2.88 11.12
C SER A 90 6.65 -2.68 12.64
N PRO A 91 7.67 -3.09 13.42
CA PRO A 91 7.79 -2.74 14.84
C PRO A 91 7.78 -1.24 15.12
#